data_AF-A0A1G8A419-F1
#
_entry.id   AF-A0A1G8A419-F1
#
_cell.length_a   1.000
_cell.length_b   1.000
_cell.length_c   1.000
_cell.angle_alpha   90.00
_cell.angle_beta   90.00
_cell.angle_gamma   90.00
#
_symmetry.space_group_name_H-M   'P 1'
#
loop_
_entity.id
_entity.type
_entity.pdbx_description
1 polymer ?
#
loop_
_entity_poly.entity_id
_entity_poly.type
_entity_poly.pdbx_seq_one_letter_code
_entity_poly.pdbx_strand_id
1 'polypeptide(L)' 'MLSDHWHKSSLSGSTGGGCVEARWDGAAVHVRDTKQHGQGPMLMFTRGEWEAFLGGVAGGEFDLPGMTKRS' A
#
# COMPACT_ATOMS: atom_id res chain seq x y z
N MET A 1 11.13 4.12 4.64
CA MET A 1 11.52 3.40 3.41
C MET A 1 11.26 1.92 3.66
N LEU A 2 10.64 1.22 2.71
CA LEU A 2 10.34 -0.21 2.86
C LEU A 2 11.65 -1.01 2.93
N SER A 3 11.61 -2.14 3.63
CA SER A 3 12.69 -3.15 3.68
C SER A 3 12.16 -4.48 3.13
N ASP A 4 12.97 -5.53 3.16
CA ASP A 4 12.57 -6.88 2.72
C ASP A 4 11.53 -7.55 3.66
N HIS A 5 11.21 -6.90 4.77
CA HIS A 5 10.12 -7.32 5.65
C HIS A 5 8.79 -6.72 5.26
N TRP A 6 7.70 -7.44 5.53
CA TRP A 6 6.33 -6.93 5.34
C TRP A 6 6.02 -5.85 6.36
N HIS A 7 5.63 -4.67 5.87
CA HIS A 7 5.16 -3.54 6.67
C HIS A 7 3.65 -3.44 6.53
N LYS A 8 2.93 -3.76 7.61
CA LYS A 8 1.49 -3.59 7.69
C LYS A 8 1.13 -2.12 7.87
N SER A 9 0.17 -1.62 7.10
CA SER A 9 -0.33 -0.25 7.24
C SER A 9 -0.93 -0.03 8.63
N SER A 10 -0.62 1.11 9.26
CA SER A 10 -1.21 1.51 10.55
C SER A 10 -2.72 1.77 10.47
N LEU A 11 -3.25 2.02 9.27
CA LEU A 11 -4.68 2.17 9.01
C LEU A 11 -5.42 0.83 8.95
N SER A 12 -4.70 -0.30 9.07
CA SER A 12 -5.27 -1.66 9.11
C SER A 12 -5.93 -1.93 10.49
N GLY A 13 -7.04 -1.25 10.77
CA GLY A 13 -7.80 -1.38 12.00
C GLY A 13 -8.76 -2.58 12.05
N SER A 14 -9.29 -2.88 13.24
CA SER A 14 -10.26 -3.97 13.49
C SER A 14 -11.67 -3.70 12.93
N THR A 15 -11.96 -2.47 12.53
CA THR A 15 -13.27 -2.01 12.02
C THR A 15 -13.45 -2.21 10.51
N GLY A 16 -12.56 -2.93 9.84
CA GLY A 16 -12.86 -3.59 8.57
C GLY A 16 -12.35 -2.92 7.28
N GLY A 17 -11.80 -1.71 7.32
CA GLY A 17 -11.32 -1.01 6.11
C GLY A 17 -9.83 -1.19 5.85
N GLY A 18 -9.45 -1.94 4.79
CA GLY A 18 -8.16 -1.77 4.12
C GLY A 18 -6.91 -2.37 4.79
N CYS A 19 -6.97 -3.63 5.25
CA CYS A 19 -5.77 -4.32 5.74
C CYS A 19 -4.79 -4.60 4.59
N VAL A 20 -3.75 -3.79 4.47
CA VAL A 20 -2.71 -3.95 3.44
C VAL A 20 -1.33 -3.98 4.07
N GLU A 21 -0.44 -4.76 3.45
CA GLU A 21 0.98 -4.74 3.76
C GLU A 21 1.82 -4.65 2.49
N ALA A 22 2.98 -4.01 2.61
CA ALA A 22 3.91 -3.82 1.52
C ALA A 22 5.36 -4.16 1.93
N ARG A 23 6.18 -4.59 0.98
CA ARG A 23 7.62 -4.79 1.17
C ARG A 23 8.42 -4.42 -0.08
N TRP A 24 9.72 -4.18 0.09
CA TRP A 24 10.67 -3.96 -1.00
C TRP A 24 11.72 -5.07 -0.97
N ASP A 25 11.78 -5.90 -2.01
CA ASP A 25 12.68 -7.06 -2.07
C ASP A 25 14.07 -6.75 -2.68
N GLY A 26 14.34 -5.48 -3.01
CA GLY A 26 15.54 -5.06 -3.72
C GLY A 26 15.33 -4.78 -5.21
N ALA A 27 14.24 -5.28 -5.80
CA ALA A 27 13.91 -5.11 -7.21
C ALA A 27 12.50 -4.53 -7.44
N ALA A 28 11.53 -4.92 -6.62
CA ALA A 28 10.14 -4.53 -6.75
C ALA A 28 9.46 -4.27 -5.39
N VAL A 29 8.41 -3.45 -5.43
CA VAL A 29 7.46 -3.32 -4.32
C VAL A 29 6.36 -4.35 -4.48
N HIS A 30 6.13 -5.13 -3.43
CA HIS A 30 5.02 -6.08 -3.34
C HIS A 30 3.95 -5.53 -2.43
N VAL A 31 2.68 -5.64 -2.82
CA VAL A 31 1.52 -5.24 -2.01
C VAL A 31 0.52 -6.38 -1.94
N ARG A 32 0.02 -6.69 -0.74
CA ARG A 32 -1.00 -7.73 -0.55
C ARG A 32 -1.98 -7.43 0.56
N ASP A 33 -3.09 -8.16 0.55
CA ASP A 33 -4.09 -8.14 1.62
C ASP A 33 -3.57 -8.92 2.84
N THR A 34 -3.39 -8.22 3.96
CA THR A 34 -2.90 -8.83 5.20
C THR A 34 -3.82 -9.95 5.69
N LYS A 35 -5.14 -9.86 5.42
CA LYS A 35 -6.14 -10.85 5.89
C LYS A 35 -5.99 -12.20 5.20
N GLN A 36 -5.33 -12.23 4.06
CA GLN A 36 -5.13 -13.47 3.30
C GLN A 36 -3.90 -14.25 3.78
N HIS A 37 -3.18 -13.76 4.80
CA HIS A 37 -2.07 -14.47 5.45
C HIS A 37 -1.02 -15.04 4.47
N GLY A 38 -0.75 -14.32 3.38
CA GLY A 38 0.18 -14.72 2.33
C GLY A 38 -0.33 -15.76 1.35
N GLN A 39 -1.59 -16.20 1.45
CA GLN A 39 -2.24 -17.12 0.50
C GLN A 39 -2.94 -16.39 -0.66
N GLY A 40 -3.00 -15.07 -0.57
CA GLY A 40 -3.66 -14.20 -1.54
C GLY A 40 -2.79 -13.75 -2.70
N PRO A 41 -3.41 -13.17 -3.75
CA PRO A 41 -2.66 -12.56 -4.84
C PRO A 41 -1.82 -11.38 -4.32
N MET A 42 -0.69 -11.15 -5.00
CA MET A 42 0.23 -10.06 -4.72
C MET A 42 0.32 -9.16 -5.95
N LEU A 43 0.22 -7.85 -5.74
CA LEU A 43 0.54 -6.86 -6.76
C LEU A 43 2.04 -6.56 -6.69
N MET A 44 2.69 -6.47 -7.84
CA MET A 44 4.11 -6.18 -7.95
C MET A 44 4.30 -4.92 -8.79
N PHE A 45 5.08 -3.98 -8.28
CA PHE A 45 5.41 -2.72 -8.95
C PHE A 45 6.92 -2.58 -9.04
N THR A 46 7.41 -2.15 -10.21
CA THR A 46 8.79 -1.69 -10.33
C THR A 46 9.04 -0.47 -9.45
N ARG A 47 10.30 -0.15 -9.21
CA ARG A 47 10.67 1.08 -8.48
C ARG A 47 10.05 2.33 -9.08
N GLY A 48 10.11 2.46 -10.41
CA GLY A 48 9.59 3.65 -11.12
C GLY A 48 8.07 3.79 -11.00
N GLU A 49 7.33 2.68 -11.14
CA GLU A 49 5.87 2.67 -10.95
C GLU A 49 5.49 3.03 -9.52
N TRP A 50 6.24 2.52 -8.52
CA TRP A 50 5.99 2.85 -7.13
C TRP A 50 6.29 4.33 -6.81
N GLU A 51 7.39 4.87 -7.33
CA GLU A 51 7.73 6.30 -7.17
C GLU A 51 6.67 7.19 -7.84
N ALA A 52 6.19 6.82 -9.03
CA ALA A 52 5.10 7.53 -9.71
C ALA A 52 3.80 7.48 -8.91
N PHE A 53 3.43 6.30 -8.40
CA PHE A 53 2.25 6.14 -7.53
C PHE A 53 2.33 7.03 -6.29
N LEU A 54 3.46 7.02 -5.58
CA LEU A 54 3.67 7.89 -4.42
C LEU A 54 3.60 9.38 -4.79
N GLY A 55 4.13 9.75 -5.95
CA GLY A 55 4.02 11.11 -6.50
C GLY A 55 2.56 11.54 -6.71
N GLY A 56 1.74 10.67 -7.32
CA GLY A 56 0.31 10.93 -7.51
C GLY A 56 -0.46 11.06 -6.19
N VAL A 57 -0.16 10.19 -5.20
CA VAL A 57 -0.75 10.29 -3.85
C VAL A 57 -0.38 11.61 -3.17
N ALA A 58 0.89 12.01 -3.22
CA ALA A 58 1.33 13.29 -2.65
C ALA A 58 0.73 14.49 -3.39
N GLY A 59 0.50 14.37 -4.70
CA GLY A 59 -0.17 15.37 -5.52
C GLY A 59 -1.70 15.42 -5.36
N GLY A 60 -2.29 14.52 -4.56
CA GLY A 60 -3.74 14.46 -4.35
C GLY A 60 -4.53 13.89 -5.53
N GLU A 61 -3.87 13.22 -6.48
CA GLU A 61 -4.51 12.67 -7.69
C GLU A 61 -5.61 11.66 -7.37
N PHE A 62 -5.49 10.97 -6.24
CA PHE A 62 -6.42 9.95 -5.79
C PHE A 62 -7.43 10.45 -4.73
N ASP A 63 -7.46 11.75 -4.44
CA ASP A 63 -8.41 12.31 -3.49
C ASP A 63 -9.81 12.39 -4.12
N LEU A 64 -10.72 11.57 -3.61
CA LEU A 64 -12.09 11.52 -4.10
C LEU A 64 -12.89 12.77 -3.63
N PRO A 65 -13.60 13.45 -4.54
CA PRO A 65 -14.42 14.59 -4.15
C PRO A 65 -15.49 14.19 -3.12
N GLY A 66 -15.58 14.95 -2.03
CA GLY A 66 -16.56 14.74 -0.95
C GLY A 66 -16.13 13.77 0.16
N MET A 67 -14.96 13.12 0.05
CA MET A 67 -14.40 12.29 1.11
C MET A 67 -13.33 13.08 1.87
N THR A 68 -13.74 13.80 2.92
CA THR A 68 -12.78 14.46 3.83
C THR A 68 -11.88 13.41 4.46
N LYS A 69 -10.55 13.58 4.37
CA LYS A 69 -9.59 12.69 5.03
C LYS A 69 -9.89 12.71 6.54
N ARG A 70 -10.50 11.65 7.05
CA ARG A 70 -10.65 11.45 8.49
C ARG A 70 -9.30 10.98 9.01
N SER A 71 -8.66 11.86 9.78
CA SER A 71 -7.43 11.57 10.52
C SER A 71 -7.67 10.57 11.64
#